data_AF-A0A812IMM5-F1
#
_entry.id   AF-A0A812IMM5-F1
#
_cell.length_a   1.000
_cell.length_b   1.000
_cell.length_c   1.000
_cell.angle_alpha   90.00
_cell.angle_beta   90.00
_cell.angle_gamma   90.00
#
_symmetry.space_group_name_H-M   'P 1'
#
loop_
_entity.id
_entity.type
_entity.pdbx_description
1 polymer ?
#
loop_
_entity_poly.entity_id
_entity_poly.type
_entity_poly.pdbx_seq_one_letter_code
_entity_poly.pdbx_strand_id
1 'polypeptide(L)'
;MVACSALIIASERLAARLEWDHYIAGTTSEILSTLPELVVIGFLISVSPLTAFVIALITIYNNSLVFSIYSYFLPKDQYGKYLMPRPITGAGTQILIAGAAFGLILGLVMMLMSFSAHPKQSFTPGDLLLLGMLMLTVFGVYIIKLLQDYSKEEDQVSDVLAFTEDQVDERRALIYTHVQDSSWLLISGYLLIGIVGAALGGEQVAQFANIAIQEMQLSPLVAALVLAGFAGMSEYVILWQSHRKGEYGIALANSFGGITQVMFLVLPFTLMAIGCYQAIDAYAITPRSSPYLVPAATAALNKAASFLICTYDGATLTPLTRPPEFGDNLYLAPEDAEKLSKRAAAALAAANSESDPNRTAPPAGGDGSGGAAGNVGGYNAFWIDRGTDALLVDGKFRTSVIVDPPNGQFPSLTPKGQMQMATLYGDVTRENEGVAWWLDQEGPGPYDNMEQRNTAERCLMGFSGAAPSIPSLYNNFKRIVQTDDYVMIQLEMIHDARIVRLNGTHPPAHVTNWLGDSIGRWEGDTLVVDTTNFNDQGAGFFTGGSNMHLVEHLTLQADGNILYRFTVSDPTVWQGPWTGEYVWRASDQRVYEYACHEGNYALGNIMRGARLLEQDIELAGAGEE
;
A
#
# COMPACT_ATOMS: atom_id res chain seq x y z
N MET A 1 -18.14 -27.14 -1.93
CA MET A 1 -19.06 -28.29 -1.71
C MET A 1 -18.89 -29.38 -2.77
N VAL A 2 -19.31 -29.18 -4.03
CA VAL A 2 -19.20 -30.20 -5.09
C VAL A 2 -17.75 -30.67 -5.31
N ALA A 3 -16.80 -29.73 -5.30
CA ALA A 3 -15.36 -30.03 -5.39
C ALA A 3 -14.89 -30.95 -4.25
N CYS A 4 -15.22 -30.60 -3.00
CA CYS A 4 -14.87 -31.39 -1.81
C CYS A 4 -15.48 -32.80 -1.88
N SER A 5 -16.75 -32.93 -2.25
CA SER A 5 -17.39 -34.23 -2.41
C SER A 5 -16.75 -35.08 -3.52
N ALA A 6 -16.33 -34.47 -4.62
CA ALA A 6 -15.61 -35.18 -5.69
C ALA A 6 -14.23 -35.69 -5.23
N LEU A 7 -13.49 -34.89 -4.44
CA LEU A 7 -12.19 -35.30 -3.88
C LEU A 7 -12.33 -36.46 -2.87
N ILE A 8 -13.35 -36.43 -2.03
CA ILE A 8 -13.65 -37.53 -1.08
C ILE A 8 -13.97 -38.81 -1.85
N ILE A 9 -14.87 -38.75 -2.84
CA ILE A 9 -15.24 -39.90 -3.67
C ILE A 9 -14.02 -40.44 -4.43
N ALA A 10 -13.15 -39.57 -4.94
CA ALA A 10 -11.92 -39.97 -5.59
C ALA A 10 -10.98 -40.71 -4.62
N SER A 11 -10.83 -40.19 -3.39
CA SER A 11 -9.99 -40.79 -2.36
C SER A 11 -10.51 -42.16 -1.91
N GLU A 12 -11.79 -42.29 -1.59
CA GLU A 12 -12.41 -43.56 -1.19
C GLU A 12 -12.25 -44.64 -2.28
N ARG A 13 -12.48 -44.28 -3.54
CA ARG A 13 -12.34 -45.20 -4.69
C ARG A 13 -10.88 -45.55 -4.99
N LEU A 14 -9.96 -44.61 -4.76
CA LEU A 14 -8.53 -44.85 -4.89
C LEU A 14 -8.05 -45.84 -3.82
N ALA A 15 -8.48 -45.63 -2.58
CA ALA A 15 -8.15 -46.49 -1.45
C ALA A 15 -8.69 -47.91 -1.62
N ALA A 16 -9.96 -48.05 -2.04
CA ALA A 16 -10.57 -49.34 -2.34
C ALA A 16 -9.80 -50.09 -3.44
N ARG A 17 -9.38 -49.38 -4.50
CA ARG A 17 -8.69 -49.98 -5.64
C ARG A 17 -7.23 -50.37 -5.35
N LEU A 18 -6.59 -49.68 -4.41
CA LEU A 18 -5.22 -49.98 -3.97
C LEU A 18 -5.18 -50.89 -2.74
N GLU A 19 -6.34 -51.37 -2.27
CA GLU A 19 -6.50 -52.24 -1.11
C GLU A 19 -5.82 -51.67 0.15
N TRP A 20 -5.89 -50.35 0.31
CA TRP A 20 -5.32 -49.67 1.48
C TRP A 20 -6.07 -50.06 2.75
N ASP A 21 -5.34 -50.20 3.86
CA ASP A 21 -5.97 -50.29 5.18
C ASP A 21 -6.71 -49.00 5.56
N HIS A 22 -7.55 -49.03 6.60
CA HIS A 22 -8.37 -47.88 7.00
C HIS A 22 -7.52 -46.69 7.46
N TYR A 23 -6.28 -46.90 7.90
CA TYR A 23 -5.39 -45.83 8.33
C TYR A 23 -4.78 -45.11 7.13
N ILE A 24 -4.22 -45.82 6.16
CA ILE A 24 -3.67 -45.27 4.92
C ILE A 24 -4.78 -44.55 4.13
N ALA A 25 -5.96 -45.18 4.02
CA ALA A 25 -7.13 -44.59 3.37
C ALA A 25 -7.59 -43.31 4.08
N GLY A 26 -7.69 -43.35 5.41
CA GLY A 26 -8.07 -42.20 6.23
C GLY A 26 -7.09 -41.05 6.10
N THR A 27 -5.80 -41.29 6.32
CA THR A 27 -4.74 -40.27 6.21
C THR A 27 -4.66 -39.65 4.82
N THR A 28 -4.79 -40.46 3.76
CA THR A 28 -4.75 -39.94 2.38
C THR A 28 -5.99 -39.11 2.06
N SER A 29 -7.18 -39.55 2.50
CA SER A 29 -8.42 -38.81 2.33
C SER A 29 -8.39 -37.48 3.05
N GLU A 30 -7.81 -37.45 4.24
CA GLU A 30 -7.63 -36.24 5.04
C GLU A 30 -6.72 -35.25 4.30
N ILE A 31 -5.55 -35.69 3.83
CA ILE A 31 -4.62 -34.83 3.05
C ILE A 31 -5.29 -34.29 1.78
N LEU A 32 -6.01 -35.14 1.02
CA LEU A 32 -6.72 -34.70 -0.18
C LEU A 32 -7.86 -33.73 0.13
N SER A 33 -8.43 -33.79 1.34
CA SER A 33 -9.52 -32.92 1.75
C SER A 33 -9.09 -31.47 2.03
N THR A 34 -7.81 -31.22 2.31
CA THR A 34 -7.25 -29.87 2.52
C THR A 34 -6.87 -29.15 1.22
N LEU A 35 -6.85 -29.88 0.09
CA LEU A 35 -6.44 -29.35 -1.20
C LEU A 35 -7.24 -28.10 -1.64
N PRO A 36 -8.58 -28.02 -1.43
CA PRO A 36 -9.33 -26.78 -1.68
C PRO A 36 -8.86 -25.59 -0.85
N GLU A 37 -8.49 -25.81 0.42
CA GLU A 37 -7.99 -24.75 1.30
C GLU A 37 -6.64 -24.22 0.81
N LEU A 38 -5.72 -25.12 0.42
CA LEU A 38 -4.43 -24.74 -0.18
C LEU A 38 -4.60 -23.92 -1.46
N VAL A 39 -5.57 -24.30 -2.30
CA VAL A 39 -5.87 -23.59 -3.55
C VAL A 39 -6.45 -22.19 -3.26
N VAL A 40 -7.39 -22.07 -2.34
CA VAL A 40 -7.96 -20.78 -1.90
C VAL A 40 -6.87 -19.86 -1.37
N ILE A 41 -5.99 -20.37 -0.50
CA ILE A 41 -4.84 -19.63 0.02
C ILE A 41 -3.91 -19.20 -1.11
N GLY A 42 -3.63 -20.08 -2.07
CA GLY A 42 -2.82 -19.78 -3.24
C GLY A 42 -3.32 -18.56 -4.02
N PHE A 43 -4.63 -18.49 -4.27
CA PHE A 43 -5.23 -17.32 -4.93
C PHE A 43 -5.19 -16.07 -4.03
N LEU A 44 -5.49 -16.21 -2.73
CA LEU A 44 -5.51 -15.09 -1.79
C LEU A 44 -4.14 -14.44 -1.58
N ILE A 45 -3.04 -15.18 -1.71
CA ILE A 45 -1.68 -14.64 -1.57
C ILE A 45 -1.44 -13.51 -2.57
N SER A 46 -1.94 -13.63 -3.81
CA SER A 46 -1.82 -12.57 -4.82
C SER A 46 -2.65 -11.33 -4.53
N VAL A 47 -3.69 -11.45 -3.69
CA VAL A 47 -4.53 -10.32 -3.26
C VAL A 47 -3.94 -9.65 -2.02
N SER A 48 -3.61 -10.44 -1.00
CA SER A 48 -3.03 -9.98 0.26
C SER A 48 -2.34 -11.14 0.99
N PRO A 49 -1.00 -11.20 0.99
CA PRO A 49 -0.23 -12.20 1.73
C PRO A 49 -0.57 -12.23 3.22
N LEU A 50 -0.84 -11.06 3.81
CA LEU A 50 -1.25 -10.93 5.21
C LEU A 50 -2.62 -11.57 5.46
N THR A 51 -3.60 -11.34 4.57
CA THR A 51 -4.93 -11.96 4.68
C THR A 51 -4.83 -13.48 4.54
N ALA A 52 -4.03 -13.99 3.61
CA ALA A 52 -3.80 -15.42 3.45
C ALA A 52 -3.16 -16.06 4.71
N PHE A 53 -2.15 -15.41 5.29
CA PHE A 53 -1.53 -15.85 6.54
C PHE A 53 -2.51 -15.86 7.71
N VAL A 54 -3.28 -14.78 7.88
CA VAL A 54 -4.27 -14.67 8.96
C VAL A 54 -5.37 -15.73 8.79
N ILE A 55 -5.84 -15.97 7.58
CA ILE A 55 -6.83 -17.03 7.31
C ILE A 55 -6.28 -18.40 7.72
N ALA A 56 -5.06 -18.74 7.33
CA ALA A 56 -4.43 -20.01 7.73
C ALA A 56 -4.37 -20.16 9.26
N LEU A 57 -4.08 -19.07 10.00
CA LEU A 57 -4.12 -19.09 11.47
C LEU A 57 -5.56 -19.24 12.01
N ILE A 58 -6.53 -18.52 11.46
CA ILE A 58 -7.93 -18.62 11.89
C ILE A 58 -8.47 -20.03 11.64
N THR A 59 -8.09 -20.71 10.55
CA THR A 59 -8.54 -22.08 10.31
C THR A 59 -8.07 -23.04 11.41
N ILE A 60 -6.87 -22.83 12.00
CA ILE A 60 -6.41 -23.63 13.15
C ILE A 60 -7.40 -23.52 14.32
N TYR A 61 -7.80 -22.29 14.62
CA TYR A 61 -8.77 -22.02 15.68
C TYR A 61 -10.15 -22.55 15.35
N ASN A 62 -10.63 -22.38 14.11
CA ASN A 62 -11.92 -22.90 13.67
C ASN A 62 -11.98 -24.42 13.77
N ASN A 63 -10.96 -25.14 13.31
CA ASN A 63 -10.90 -26.60 13.39
C ASN A 63 -10.83 -27.08 14.84
N SER A 64 -10.08 -26.38 15.69
CA SER A 64 -10.04 -26.65 17.14
C SER A 64 -11.41 -26.45 17.80
N LEU A 65 -12.11 -25.39 17.42
CA LEU A 65 -13.45 -25.07 17.92
C LEU A 65 -14.47 -26.11 17.45
N VAL A 66 -14.45 -26.48 16.17
CA VAL A 66 -15.33 -27.53 15.58
C VAL A 66 -15.11 -28.85 16.29
N PHE A 67 -13.85 -29.28 16.46
CA PHE A 67 -13.53 -30.51 17.17
C PHE A 67 -14.03 -30.47 18.62
N SER A 68 -13.83 -29.35 19.32
CA SER A 68 -14.29 -29.17 20.71
C SER A 68 -15.81 -29.26 20.83
N ILE A 69 -16.54 -28.53 19.98
CA ILE A 69 -18.00 -28.53 19.93
C ILE A 69 -18.51 -29.92 19.56
N TYR A 70 -17.96 -30.55 18.52
CA TYR A 70 -18.41 -31.86 18.06
C TYR A 70 -18.17 -32.95 19.10
N SER A 71 -17.00 -32.92 19.76
CA SER A 71 -16.66 -33.86 20.84
C SER A 71 -17.63 -33.77 22.02
N TYR A 72 -18.14 -32.57 22.33
CA TYR A 72 -19.12 -32.37 23.40
C TYR A 72 -20.45 -33.11 23.13
N PHE A 73 -20.86 -33.21 21.86
CA PHE A 73 -22.11 -33.84 21.44
C PHE A 73 -21.99 -35.33 21.11
N LEU A 74 -20.80 -35.92 21.22
CA LEU A 74 -20.63 -37.36 21.00
C LEU A 74 -21.43 -38.20 22.02
N PRO A 75 -21.96 -39.37 21.60
CA PRO A 75 -22.59 -40.31 22.52
C PRO A 75 -21.64 -40.69 23.65
N LYS A 76 -22.10 -40.53 24.89
CA LYS A 76 -21.36 -40.91 26.10
C LYS A 76 -21.61 -42.38 26.41
N ASP A 77 -20.60 -43.07 26.94
CA ASP A 77 -20.80 -44.41 27.48
C ASP A 77 -21.71 -44.38 28.72
N GLN A 78 -22.08 -45.57 29.21
CA GLN A 78 -22.91 -45.74 30.42
C GLN A 78 -22.31 -45.14 31.71
N TYR A 79 -21.03 -44.74 31.69
CA TYR A 79 -20.32 -44.09 32.78
C TYR A 79 -20.12 -42.59 32.53
N GLY A 80 -20.71 -42.04 31.46
CA GLY A 80 -20.57 -40.64 31.08
C GLY A 80 -19.22 -40.28 30.45
N LYS A 81 -18.37 -41.27 30.11
CA LYS A 81 -17.09 -41.04 29.43
C LYS A 81 -17.28 -40.96 27.92
N TYR A 82 -16.51 -40.07 27.31
CA TYR A 82 -16.42 -39.97 25.85
C TYR A 82 -15.66 -41.19 25.31
N LEU A 83 -16.28 -41.92 24.39
CA LEU A 83 -15.65 -42.99 23.62
C LEU A 83 -14.76 -42.36 22.52
N MET A 84 -13.60 -41.84 22.91
CA MET A 84 -12.56 -41.46 21.94
C MET A 84 -11.68 -42.67 21.60
N PRO A 85 -11.46 -42.99 20.32
CA PRO A 85 -10.49 -44.00 19.91
C PRO A 85 -9.12 -43.73 20.53
N ARG A 86 -8.47 -44.77 21.08
CA ARG A 86 -7.09 -44.69 21.61
C ARG A 86 -6.10 -44.10 20.60
N PRO A 87 -6.20 -44.39 19.30
CA PRO A 87 -5.48 -43.68 18.26
C PRO A 87 -5.51 -42.16 18.40
N ILE A 88 -6.70 -41.57 18.53
CA ILE A 88 -6.90 -40.12 18.53
C ILE A 88 -6.35 -39.48 19.82
N THR A 89 -6.52 -40.14 20.98
CA THR A 89 -5.99 -39.61 22.25
C THR A 89 -4.46 -39.75 22.37
N GLY A 90 -3.89 -40.84 21.87
CA GLY A 90 -2.45 -41.05 21.80
C GLY A 90 -1.76 -40.10 20.81
N ALA A 91 -2.26 -40.02 19.58
CA ALA A 91 -1.75 -39.08 18.58
C ALA A 91 -1.95 -37.63 19.03
N GLY A 92 -3.12 -37.27 19.56
CA GLY A 92 -3.42 -35.90 20.02
C GLY A 92 -2.50 -35.39 21.09
N THR A 93 -2.11 -36.26 22.03
CA THR A 93 -1.13 -35.89 23.05
C THR A 93 0.24 -35.59 22.41
N GLN A 94 0.69 -36.42 21.47
CA GLN A 94 1.98 -36.21 20.80
C GLN A 94 1.97 -34.96 19.91
N ILE A 95 0.86 -34.67 19.23
CA ILE A 95 0.68 -33.48 18.39
C ILE A 95 0.68 -32.20 19.23
N LEU A 96 -0.08 -32.17 20.34
CA LEU A 96 -0.14 -31.01 21.23
C LEU A 96 1.25 -30.70 21.82
N ILE A 97 2.01 -31.75 22.18
CA ILE A 97 3.39 -31.60 22.65
C ILE A 97 4.29 -31.06 21.54
N ALA A 98 4.20 -31.59 20.32
CA ALA A 98 5.00 -31.13 19.19
C ALA A 98 4.66 -29.68 18.78
N GLY A 99 3.37 -29.33 18.74
CA GLY A 99 2.89 -27.98 18.45
C GLY A 99 3.29 -26.96 19.52
N ALA A 100 3.19 -27.32 20.80
CA ALA A 100 3.64 -26.49 21.90
C ALA A 100 5.17 -26.29 21.89
N ALA A 101 5.93 -27.36 21.63
CA ALA A 101 7.39 -27.27 21.50
C ALA A 101 7.80 -26.38 20.32
N PHE A 102 7.15 -26.54 19.17
CA PHE A 102 7.41 -25.72 17.99
C PHE A 102 7.07 -24.25 18.23
N GLY A 103 5.88 -23.95 18.78
CA GLY A 103 5.47 -22.59 19.12
C GLY A 103 6.41 -21.92 20.12
N LEU A 104 6.87 -22.66 21.13
CA LEU A 104 7.85 -22.17 22.10
C LEU A 104 9.21 -21.88 21.45
N ILE A 105 9.72 -22.80 20.61
CA ILE A 105 10.99 -22.62 19.90
C ILE A 105 10.92 -21.41 18.97
N LEU A 106 9.85 -21.28 18.19
CA LEU A 106 9.66 -20.15 17.29
C LEU A 106 9.56 -18.83 18.06
N GLY A 107 8.80 -18.79 19.15
CA GLY A 107 8.69 -17.62 20.02
C GLY A 107 10.03 -17.22 20.64
N LEU A 108 10.82 -18.18 21.10
CA LEU A 108 12.17 -17.94 21.64
C LEU A 108 13.14 -17.43 20.57
N VAL A 109 13.09 -17.99 19.35
CA VAL A 109 13.91 -17.51 18.22
C VAL A 109 13.53 -16.08 17.83
N MET A 110 12.24 -15.78 17.73
CA MET A 110 11.75 -14.41 17.45
C MET A 110 12.18 -13.42 18.53
N MET A 111 12.08 -13.81 19.81
CA MET A 111 12.52 -12.99 20.93
C MET A 111 14.03 -12.76 20.90
N LEU A 112 14.84 -13.78 20.61
CA LEU A 112 16.30 -13.65 20.47
C LEU A 112 16.69 -12.75 19.29
N MET A 113 15.96 -12.83 18.16
CA MET A 113 16.17 -11.96 17.01
C MET A 113 15.82 -10.50 17.30
N SER A 114 14.85 -10.22 18.18
CA SER A 114 14.52 -8.85 18.60
C SER A 114 15.58 -8.18 19.47
N PHE A 115 16.46 -8.94 20.13
CA PHE A 115 17.55 -8.39 20.95
C PHE A 115 18.89 -8.25 20.20
N SER A 116 18.92 -8.56 18.90
CA SER A 116 20.15 -8.44 18.10
C SER A 116 20.48 -6.99 17.76
N ALA A 117 21.76 -6.69 17.48
CA ALA A 117 22.22 -5.34 17.10
C ALA A 117 21.55 -4.79 15.82
N HIS A 118 20.93 -5.68 15.03
CA HIS A 118 20.10 -5.36 13.87
C HIS A 118 18.77 -6.10 14.01
N PRO A 119 17.81 -5.58 14.79
CA PRO A 119 16.54 -6.26 15.02
C PRO A 119 15.81 -6.42 13.69
N LYS A 120 15.60 -7.67 13.27
CA LYS A 120 14.77 -7.97 12.10
C LYS A 120 13.32 -7.59 12.43
N GLN A 121 12.79 -6.59 11.73
CA GLN A 121 11.40 -6.16 11.87
C GLN A 121 10.42 -7.00 11.04
N SER A 122 10.92 -7.84 10.12
CA SER A 122 10.11 -8.72 9.28
C SER A 122 10.87 -10.00 8.88
N PHE A 123 10.12 -11.03 8.50
CA PHE A 123 10.69 -12.25 7.90
C PHE A 123 10.98 -12.02 6.42
N THR A 124 12.19 -12.38 5.99
CA THR A 124 12.56 -12.38 4.57
C THR A 124 11.99 -13.60 3.85
N PRO A 125 11.91 -13.61 2.50
CA PRO A 125 11.47 -14.78 1.75
C PRO A 125 12.21 -16.07 2.11
N GLY A 126 13.54 -15.97 2.33
CA GLY A 126 14.36 -17.11 2.75
C GLY A 126 14.01 -17.62 4.14
N ASP A 127 13.66 -16.74 5.08
CA ASP A 127 13.25 -17.14 6.43
C ASP A 127 11.89 -17.89 6.38
N LEU A 128 10.94 -17.40 5.58
CA LEU A 128 9.62 -18.03 5.40
C LEU A 128 9.72 -19.41 4.75
N LEU A 129 10.58 -19.55 3.73
CA LEU A 129 10.83 -20.82 3.06
C LEU A 129 11.49 -21.84 4.00
N LEU A 130 12.49 -21.42 4.77
CA LEU A 130 13.17 -22.28 5.75
C LEU A 130 12.20 -22.76 6.83
N LEU A 131 11.40 -21.84 7.38
CA LEU A 131 10.43 -22.15 8.42
C LEU A 131 9.38 -23.14 7.92
N GLY A 132 8.81 -22.89 6.74
CA GLY A 132 7.83 -23.79 6.14
C GLY A 132 8.41 -25.17 5.80
N MET A 133 9.64 -25.25 5.29
CA MET A 133 10.32 -26.53 5.02
C MET A 133 10.56 -27.34 6.29
N LEU A 134 10.98 -26.70 7.38
CA LEU A 134 11.20 -27.36 8.66
C LEU A 134 9.88 -27.93 9.21
N MET A 135 8.80 -27.15 9.15
CA MET A 135 7.47 -27.59 9.56
C MET A 135 6.94 -28.75 8.72
N LEU A 136 7.08 -28.71 7.38
CA LEU A 136 6.71 -29.83 6.50
C LEU A 136 7.56 -31.08 6.75
N THR A 137 8.83 -30.92 7.13
CA THR A 137 9.70 -32.06 7.49
C THR A 137 9.18 -32.73 8.77
N VAL A 138 8.82 -31.94 9.78
CA VAL A 138 8.19 -32.45 11.01
C VAL A 138 6.87 -33.15 10.67
N PHE A 139 6.06 -32.58 9.79
CA PHE A 139 4.83 -33.21 9.30
C PHE A 139 5.08 -34.55 8.62
N GLY A 140 6.06 -34.62 7.71
CA GLY A 140 6.40 -35.85 6.99
C GLY A 140 6.87 -36.96 7.94
N VAL A 141 7.72 -36.64 8.92
CA VAL A 141 8.14 -37.58 9.97
C VAL A 141 6.94 -38.02 10.81
N TYR A 142 6.04 -37.10 11.13
CA TYR A 142 4.81 -37.41 11.86
C TYR A 142 3.91 -38.38 11.08
N ILE A 143 3.65 -38.14 9.80
CA ILE A 143 2.83 -39.03 8.96
C ILE A 143 3.47 -40.42 8.85
N ILE A 144 4.80 -40.50 8.64
CA ILE A 144 5.50 -41.78 8.59
C ILE A 144 5.34 -42.54 9.91
N LYS A 145 5.56 -41.86 11.04
CA LYS A 145 5.44 -42.47 12.36
C LYS A 145 4.00 -42.89 12.66
N LEU A 146 3.03 -42.05 12.28
CA LEU A 146 1.61 -42.31 12.43
C LEU A 146 1.21 -43.60 11.67
N LEU A 147 1.59 -43.71 10.40
CA LEU A 147 1.33 -44.91 9.60
C LEU A 147 2.04 -46.16 10.16
N GLN A 148 3.29 -46.03 10.63
CA GLN A 148 4.06 -47.15 11.19
C GLN A 148 3.55 -47.62 12.55
N ASP A 149 3.18 -46.71 13.45
CA ASP A 149 2.71 -47.06 14.79
C ASP A 149 1.30 -47.66 14.74
N TYR A 150 0.44 -47.21 13.82
CA TYR A 150 -0.89 -47.81 13.64
C TYR A 150 -0.89 -49.15 12.92
N SER A 151 -0.03 -49.33 11.91
CA SER A 151 0.19 -50.64 11.29
C SER A 151 0.58 -51.69 12.33
N LYS A 152 1.46 -51.34 13.28
CA LYS A 152 1.84 -52.24 14.39
C LYS A 152 0.71 -52.51 15.38
N GLU A 153 -0.17 -51.53 15.62
CA GLU A 153 -1.31 -51.70 16.53
C GLU A 153 -2.34 -52.67 15.93
N GLU A 154 -2.53 -52.65 14.61
CA GLU A 154 -3.38 -53.60 13.89
C GLU A 154 -2.80 -55.03 13.92
N ASP A 155 -1.50 -55.18 13.68
CA ASP A 155 -0.79 -56.46 13.81
C ASP A 155 -0.92 -57.02 15.24
N GLN A 156 -0.75 -56.17 16.26
CA GLN A 156 -0.90 -56.56 17.67
C GLN A 156 -2.35 -56.95 18.02
N VAL A 157 -3.35 -56.24 17.49
CA VAL A 157 -4.76 -56.59 17.71
C VAL A 157 -5.11 -57.89 17.01
N SER A 158 -4.56 -58.13 15.82
CA SER A 158 -4.72 -59.38 15.07
C SER A 158 -4.08 -60.56 15.80
N ASP A 159 -2.87 -60.37 16.34
CA ASP A 159 -2.13 -61.37 17.11
C ASP A 159 -2.82 -61.68 18.45
N VAL A 160 -3.33 -60.67 19.17
CA VAL A 160 -4.01 -60.84 20.47
C VAL A 160 -5.38 -61.50 20.30
N LEU A 161 -6.10 -61.23 19.20
CA LEU A 161 -7.39 -61.84 18.90
C LEU A 161 -7.28 -63.13 18.09
N ALA A 162 -6.06 -63.54 17.72
CA ALA A 162 -5.75 -64.74 16.95
C ALA A 162 -6.58 -64.88 15.66
N PHE A 163 -6.73 -63.79 14.91
CA PHE A 163 -7.44 -63.83 13.63
C PHE A 163 -6.67 -64.67 12.60
N THR A 164 -7.38 -65.49 11.82
CA THR A 164 -6.80 -66.16 10.64
C THR A 164 -6.61 -65.17 9.49
N GLU A 165 -5.70 -65.43 8.53
CA GLU A 165 -5.49 -64.56 7.34
C GLU A 165 -6.82 -64.22 6.64
N ASP A 166 -7.72 -65.21 6.47
CA ASP A 166 -9.05 -65.01 5.89
C ASP A 166 -9.93 -64.01 6.67
N GLN A 167 -9.80 -63.94 8.00
CA GLN A 167 -10.58 -63.03 8.84
C GLN A 167 -10.03 -61.60 8.80
N VAL A 168 -8.72 -61.44 8.61
CA VAL A 168 -8.08 -60.15 8.39
C VAL A 168 -8.51 -59.59 7.04
N ASP A 169 -8.51 -60.42 5.99
CA ASP A 169 -8.95 -60.03 4.64
C ASP A 169 -10.46 -59.72 4.59
N GLU A 170 -11.30 -60.50 5.28
CA GLU A 170 -12.74 -60.22 5.40
C GLU A 170 -12.98 -58.87 6.11
N ARG A 171 -12.19 -58.57 7.15
CA ARG A 171 -12.28 -57.30 7.87
C ARG A 171 -11.80 -56.10 7.05
N ARG A 172 -10.78 -56.28 6.20
CA ARG A 172 -10.34 -55.29 5.21
C ARG A 172 -11.40 -55.06 4.12
N ALA A 173 -12.03 -56.13 3.64
CA ALA A 173 -13.10 -56.06 2.65
C ALA A 173 -14.37 -55.36 3.20
N LEU A 174 -14.67 -55.51 4.49
CA LEU A 174 -15.78 -54.84 5.16
C LEU A 174 -15.70 -53.31 5.09
N ILE A 175 -14.49 -52.72 5.07
CA ILE A 175 -14.28 -51.26 5.00
C ILE A 175 -14.84 -50.68 3.69
N TYR A 176 -14.72 -51.43 2.58
CA TYR A 176 -15.10 -50.98 1.24
C TYR A 176 -16.42 -51.58 0.74
N THR A 177 -17.18 -52.28 1.58
CA THR A 177 -18.46 -52.91 1.20
C THR A 177 -19.49 -51.95 0.59
N HIS A 178 -19.36 -50.65 0.88
CA HIS A 178 -20.23 -49.59 0.33
C HIS A 178 -19.56 -48.73 -0.75
N VAL A 179 -18.30 -49.01 -1.11
CA VAL A 179 -17.53 -48.27 -2.11
C VAL A 179 -17.59 -49.00 -3.44
N GLN A 180 -18.00 -48.31 -4.50
CA GLN A 180 -18.08 -48.90 -5.84
C GLN A 180 -16.68 -49.07 -6.46
N ASP A 181 -16.38 -50.30 -6.88
CA ASP A 181 -15.23 -50.58 -7.72
C ASP A 181 -15.24 -49.71 -8.98
N SER A 182 -14.20 -48.89 -9.12
CA SER A 182 -14.14 -47.83 -10.12
C SER A 182 -12.91 -47.96 -11.00
N SER A 183 -13.06 -47.65 -12.29
CA SER A 183 -11.92 -47.59 -13.21
C SER A 183 -11.00 -46.42 -12.87
N TRP A 184 -9.71 -46.54 -13.22
CA TRP A 184 -8.75 -45.43 -13.11
C TRP A 184 -9.25 -44.15 -13.77
N LEU A 185 -9.94 -44.27 -14.91
CA LEU A 185 -10.55 -43.13 -15.61
C LEU A 185 -11.58 -42.39 -14.75
N LEU A 186 -12.47 -43.13 -14.07
CA LEU A 186 -13.49 -42.53 -13.20
C LEU A 186 -12.85 -41.88 -11.97
N ILE A 187 -11.86 -42.53 -11.36
CA ILE A 187 -11.12 -41.98 -10.21
C ILE A 187 -10.43 -40.67 -10.60
N SER A 188 -9.69 -40.68 -11.71
CA SER A 188 -9.04 -39.47 -12.26
C SER A 188 -10.05 -38.39 -12.65
N GLY A 189 -11.23 -38.76 -13.17
CA GLY A 189 -12.31 -37.84 -13.49
C GLY A 189 -12.84 -37.11 -12.25
N TYR A 190 -13.11 -37.83 -11.16
CA TYR A 190 -13.52 -37.22 -9.89
C TYR A 190 -12.42 -36.34 -9.29
N LEU A 191 -11.16 -36.78 -9.33
CA LEU A 191 -10.03 -35.97 -8.87
C LEU A 191 -9.93 -34.66 -9.65
N LEU A 192 -10.05 -34.71 -10.99
CA LEU A 192 -10.01 -33.54 -11.86
C LEU A 192 -11.17 -32.57 -11.57
N ILE A 193 -12.40 -33.09 -11.43
CA ILE A 193 -13.57 -32.29 -11.05
C ILE A 193 -13.34 -31.61 -9.70
N GLY A 194 -12.76 -32.34 -8.75
CA GLY A 194 -12.37 -31.83 -7.45
C GLY A 194 -11.39 -30.66 -7.54
N ILE A 195 -10.28 -30.85 -8.26
CA ILE A 195 -9.22 -29.83 -8.41
C ILE A 195 -9.74 -28.60 -9.18
N VAL A 196 -10.42 -28.79 -10.30
CA VAL A 196 -10.98 -27.70 -11.11
C VAL A 196 -12.03 -26.93 -10.32
N GLY A 197 -12.92 -27.64 -9.62
CA GLY A 197 -13.92 -27.01 -8.77
C GLY A 197 -13.32 -26.23 -7.61
N ALA A 198 -12.22 -26.72 -7.01
CA ALA A 198 -11.47 -26.01 -6.00
C ALA A 198 -10.80 -24.74 -6.55
N ALA A 199 -10.23 -24.80 -7.76
CA ALA A 199 -9.63 -23.64 -8.42
C ALA A 199 -10.65 -22.54 -8.72
N LEU A 200 -11.79 -22.90 -9.33
CA LEU A 200 -12.88 -21.95 -9.60
C LEU A 200 -13.43 -21.34 -8.31
N GLY A 201 -13.60 -22.15 -7.26
CA GLY A 201 -14.02 -21.65 -5.95
C GLY A 201 -13.00 -20.70 -5.32
N GLY A 202 -11.71 -21.05 -5.39
CA GLY A 202 -10.60 -20.23 -4.90
C GLY A 202 -10.51 -18.88 -5.59
N GLU A 203 -10.66 -18.84 -6.90
CA GLU A 203 -10.69 -17.60 -7.67
C GLU A 203 -11.84 -16.68 -7.22
N GLN A 204 -13.04 -17.22 -7.04
CA GLN A 204 -14.20 -16.44 -6.59
C GLN A 204 -14.03 -15.90 -5.16
N VAL A 205 -13.44 -16.70 -4.27
CA VAL A 205 -13.12 -16.25 -2.90
C VAL A 205 -12.08 -15.13 -2.92
N ALA A 206 -11.07 -15.22 -3.79
CA ALA A 206 -10.08 -14.16 -3.97
C ALA A 206 -10.67 -12.89 -4.60
N GLN A 207 -11.58 -13.00 -5.56
CA GLN A 207 -12.32 -11.85 -6.10
C GLN A 207 -13.14 -11.15 -5.01
N PHE A 208 -13.84 -11.93 -4.17
CA PHE A 208 -14.56 -11.37 -3.02
C PHE A 208 -13.61 -10.70 -2.01
N ALA A 209 -12.45 -11.31 -1.73
CA ALA A 209 -11.42 -10.71 -0.88
C ALA A 209 -10.91 -9.39 -1.45
N ASN A 210 -10.72 -9.32 -2.77
CA ASN A 210 -10.30 -8.09 -3.46
C ASN A 210 -11.35 -6.99 -3.32
N ILE A 211 -12.63 -7.30 -3.53
CA ILE A 211 -13.74 -6.34 -3.31
C ILE A 211 -13.77 -5.88 -1.85
N ALA A 212 -13.67 -6.81 -0.90
CA ALA A 212 -13.70 -6.52 0.53
C ALA A 212 -12.57 -5.56 0.95
N ILE A 213 -11.36 -5.75 0.43
CA ILE A 213 -10.18 -4.97 0.82
C ILE A 213 -10.11 -3.66 0.02
N GLN A 214 -10.31 -3.71 -1.30
CA GLN A 214 -10.07 -2.58 -2.19
C GLN A 214 -11.29 -1.67 -2.34
N GLU A 215 -12.49 -2.24 -2.47
CA GLU A 215 -13.71 -1.46 -2.72
C GLU A 215 -14.41 -1.10 -1.40
N MET A 216 -14.55 -2.06 -0.48
CA MET A 216 -15.19 -1.84 0.81
C MET A 216 -14.25 -1.30 1.90
N GLN A 217 -12.95 -1.16 1.58
CA GLN A 217 -11.90 -0.67 2.48
C GLN A 217 -11.84 -1.40 3.83
N LEU A 218 -12.20 -2.70 3.86
CA LEU A 218 -12.04 -3.51 5.07
C LEU A 218 -10.56 -3.75 5.32
N SER A 219 -10.16 -3.69 6.59
CA SER A 219 -8.79 -4.05 6.93
C SER A 219 -8.51 -5.51 6.58
N PRO A 220 -7.28 -5.87 6.18
CA PRO A 220 -6.90 -7.24 5.85
C PRO A 220 -7.28 -8.27 6.91
N LEU A 221 -7.28 -7.86 8.19
CA LEU A 221 -7.66 -8.67 9.34
C LEU A 221 -9.18 -8.93 9.39
N VAL A 222 -9.99 -7.90 9.15
CA VAL A 222 -11.46 -8.02 9.11
C VAL A 222 -11.88 -8.83 7.89
N ALA A 223 -11.27 -8.59 6.73
CA ALA A 223 -11.50 -9.38 5.52
C ALA A 223 -11.14 -10.86 5.76
N ALA A 224 -10.00 -11.14 6.41
CA ALA A 224 -9.61 -12.50 6.78
C ALA A 224 -10.65 -13.19 7.68
N LEU A 225 -11.20 -12.48 8.66
CA LEU A 225 -12.20 -13.03 9.58
C LEU A 225 -13.51 -13.38 8.88
N VAL A 226 -13.96 -12.57 7.92
CA VAL A 226 -15.12 -12.86 7.07
C VAL A 226 -14.84 -14.06 6.16
N LEU A 227 -13.65 -14.09 5.55
CA LEU A 227 -13.22 -15.14 4.62
C LEU A 227 -12.97 -16.49 5.29
N ALA A 228 -12.55 -16.50 6.55
CA ALA A 228 -12.26 -17.71 7.29
C ALA A 228 -13.48 -18.63 7.47
N GLY A 229 -14.70 -18.07 7.45
CA GLY A 229 -15.93 -18.87 7.41
C GLY A 229 -16.07 -19.70 6.14
N PHE A 230 -15.50 -19.24 5.01
CA PHE A 230 -15.49 -19.98 3.75
C PHE A 230 -14.33 -20.96 3.65
N ALA A 231 -13.18 -20.64 4.28
CA ALA A 231 -11.99 -21.48 4.26
C ALA A 231 -12.22 -22.86 4.91
N GLY A 232 -12.98 -22.93 6.02
CA GLY A 232 -13.29 -24.19 6.73
C GLY A 232 -14.49 -24.98 6.18
N MET A 233 -15.04 -24.61 5.02
CA MET A 233 -16.28 -25.22 4.52
C MET A 233 -16.16 -26.70 4.16
N SER A 234 -14.98 -27.18 3.75
CA SER A 234 -14.72 -28.59 3.49
C SER A 234 -14.94 -29.43 4.74
N GLU A 235 -14.35 -29.01 5.86
CA GLU A 235 -14.41 -29.67 7.14
C GLU A 235 -15.84 -29.74 7.68
N TYR A 236 -16.59 -28.63 7.57
CA TYR A 236 -18.00 -28.59 7.99
C TYR A 236 -18.85 -29.57 7.20
N VAL A 237 -18.63 -29.65 5.88
CA VAL A 237 -19.39 -30.52 4.98
C VAL A 237 -19.06 -31.98 5.23
N ILE A 238 -17.79 -32.33 5.39
CA ILE A 238 -17.34 -33.70 5.69
C ILE A 238 -17.91 -34.14 7.03
N LEU A 239 -17.73 -33.33 8.08
CA LEU A 239 -18.23 -33.62 9.41
C LEU A 239 -19.74 -33.86 9.41
N TRP A 240 -20.50 -32.99 8.74
CA TRP A 240 -21.96 -33.14 8.63
C TRP A 240 -22.37 -34.39 7.85
N GLN A 241 -21.72 -34.69 6.72
CA GLN A 241 -22.03 -35.86 5.91
C GLN A 241 -21.72 -37.17 6.65
N SER A 242 -20.54 -37.30 7.25
CA SER A 242 -20.14 -38.49 8.02
C SER A 242 -21.04 -38.67 9.24
N HIS A 243 -21.41 -37.59 9.94
CA HIS A 243 -22.37 -37.66 11.04
C HIS A 243 -23.74 -38.18 10.58
N ARG A 244 -24.25 -37.68 9.45
CA ARG A 244 -25.53 -38.13 8.87
C ARG A 244 -25.54 -39.60 8.46
N LYS A 245 -24.38 -40.17 8.12
CA LYS A 245 -24.21 -41.59 7.80
C LYS A 245 -24.04 -42.47 9.05
N GLY A 246 -23.98 -41.89 10.24
CA GLY A 246 -23.70 -42.62 11.49
C GLY A 246 -22.23 -42.98 11.69
N GLU A 247 -21.34 -42.42 10.86
CA GLU A 247 -19.90 -42.68 10.84
C GLU A 247 -19.16 -41.76 11.82
N TYR A 248 -19.51 -41.81 13.11
CA TYR A 248 -19.02 -40.87 14.13
C TYR A 248 -17.49 -40.88 14.28
N GLY A 249 -16.85 -42.04 14.09
CA GLY A 249 -15.39 -42.18 14.12
C GLY A 249 -14.70 -41.45 12.96
N ILE A 250 -15.29 -41.49 11.76
CA ILE A 250 -14.76 -40.80 10.57
C ILE A 250 -14.93 -39.29 10.73
N ALA A 251 -16.10 -38.84 11.21
CA ALA A 251 -16.34 -37.42 11.50
C ALA A 251 -15.36 -36.87 12.55
N LEU A 252 -15.10 -37.63 13.61
CA LEU A 252 -14.17 -37.25 14.67
C LEU A 252 -12.72 -37.23 14.18
N ALA A 253 -12.29 -38.28 13.46
CA ALA A 253 -10.96 -38.36 12.88
C ALA A 253 -10.69 -37.20 11.91
N ASN A 254 -11.66 -36.85 11.05
CA ASN A 254 -11.54 -35.73 10.13
C ASN A 254 -11.39 -34.37 10.85
N SER A 255 -12.25 -34.10 11.86
CA SER A 255 -12.17 -32.84 12.61
C SER A 255 -10.90 -32.70 13.44
N PHE A 256 -10.39 -33.81 13.98
CA PHE A 256 -9.14 -33.86 14.72
C PHE A 256 -7.92 -33.71 13.80
N GLY A 257 -7.95 -34.44 12.68
CA GLY A 257 -6.96 -34.40 11.63
C GLY A 257 -6.77 -33.00 11.04
N GLY A 258 -7.87 -32.28 10.81
CA GLY A 258 -7.85 -30.88 10.37
C GLY A 258 -7.07 -29.92 11.29
N ILE A 259 -6.92 -30.21 12.58
CA ILE A 259 -6.08 -29.39 13.48
C ILE A 259 -4.60 -29.60 13.12
N THR A 260 -4.20 -30.85 12.91
CA THR A 260 -2.82 -31.23 12.63
C THR A 260 -2.38 -30.74 11.26
N GLN A 261 -3.24 -30.90 10.27
CA GLN A 261 -2.97 -30.53 8.90
C GLN A 261 -2.94 -29.02 8.74
N VAL A 262 -3.81 -28.26 9.41
CA VAL A 262 -3.70 -26.80 9.28
C VAL A 262 -2.39 -26.28 9.90
N MET A 263 -1.97 -26.82 11.05
CA MET A 263 -0.71 -26.42 11.67
C MET A 263 0.53 -26.84 10.88
N PHE A 264 0.56 -28.04 10.31
CA PHE A 264 1.78 -28.66 9.78
C PHE A 264 1.77 -28.89 8.26
N LEU A 265 0.66 -28.62 7.58
CA LEU A 265 0.54 -28.65 6.12
C LEU A 265 0.10 -27.28 5.57
N VAL A 266 -1.02 -26.72 6.03
CA VAL A 266 -1.59 -25.47 5.49
C VAL A 266 -0.76 -24.25 5.87
N LEU A 267 -0.46 -24.05 7.15
CA LEU A 267 0.37 -22.93 7.61
C LEU A 267 1.76 -22.92 6.95
N PRO A 268 2.53 -24.02 6.92
CA PRO A 268 3.83 -24.00 6.25
C PRO A 268 3.74 -23.90 4.73
N PHE A 269 2.71 -24.47 4.10
CA PHE A 269 2.43 -24.18 2.69
C PHE A 269 2.19 -22.69 2.47
N THR A 270 1.41 -22.04 3.34
CA THR A 270 1.12 -20.60 3.27
C THR A 270 2.39 -19.78 3.42
N LEU A 271 3.23 -20.10 4.41
CA LEU A 271 4.54 -19.44 4.60
C LEU A 271 5.44 -19.60 3.38
N MET A 272 5.55 -20.82 2.83
CA MET A 272 6.36 -21.07 1.64
C MET A 272 5.80 -20.39 0.40
N ALA A 273 4.47 -20.40 0.22
CA ALA A 273 3.82 -19.77 -0.92
C ALA A 273 3.95 -18.24 -0.86
N ILE A 274 3.84 -17.63 0.33
CA ILE A 274 4.16 -16.22 0.55
C ILE A 274 5.64 -15.95 0.28
N GLY A 275 6.55 -16.79 0.79
CA GLY A 275 7.98 -16.66 0.54
C GLY A 275 8.32 -16.76 -0.94
N CYS A 276 7.73 -17.72 -1.66
CA CYS A 276 7.85 -17.86 -3.12
C CYS A 276 7.26 -16.64 -3.84
N TYR A 277 6.07 -16.19 -3.45
CA TYR A 277 5.44 -15.00 -4.03
C TYR A 277 6.29 -13.77 -3.86
N GLN A 278 6.77 -13.50 -2.64
CA GLN A 278 7.68 -12.39 -2.33
C GLN A 278 9.04 -12.55 -3.03
N ALA A 279 9.55 -13.78 -3.19
CA ALA A 279 10.79 -14.02 -3.92
C ALA A 279 10.61 -13.81 -5.43
N ILE A 280 9.45 -14.19 -6.00
CA ILE A 280 9.10 -13.95 -7.40
C ILE A 280 8.90 -12.45 -7.63
N ASP A 281 8.23 -11.75 -6.71
CA ASP A 281 8.06 -10.31 -6.75
C ASP A 281 9.42 -9.61 -6.58
N ALA A 282 10.28 -10.07 -5.66
CA ALA A 282 11.66 -9.58 -5.52
C ALA A 282 12.56 -9.89 -6.73
N TYR A 283 12.33 -10.99 -7.44
CA TYR A 283 13.02 -11.32 -8.70
C TYR A 283 12.41 -10.56 -9.90
N ALA A 284 11.14 -10.16 -9.82
CA ALA A 284 10.55 -9.15 -10.69
C ALA A 284 11.10 -7.74 -10.37
N ILE A 285 11.65 -7.54 -9.16
CA ILE A 285 12.35 -6.33 -8.70
C ILE A 285 13.88 -6.35 -9.00
N THR A 286 14.46 -7.41 -9.57
CA THR A 286 15.58 -7.16 -10.50
C THR A 286 14.99 -6.46 -11.71
N PRO A 287 15.52 -5.29 -12.15
CA PRO A 287 14.82 -4.37 -13.05
C PRO A 287 14.64 -5.00 -14.44
N ARG A 288 13.63 -5.84 -14.57
CA ARG A 288 12.92 -6.09 -15.82
C ARG A 288 11.71 -5.20 -15.75
N SER A 289 11.79 -4.10 -16.50
CA SER A 289 10.65 -3.43 -17.10
C SER A 289 9.52 -4.43 -17.36
N SER A 290 8.54 -4.53 -16.45
CA SER A 290 7.31 -5.26 -16.72
C SER A 290 6.22 -4.22 -16.94
N PRO A 291 5.69 -4.12 -18.17
CA PRO A 291 4.67 -3.16 -18.50
C PRO A 291 3.38 -3.57 -17.81
N TYR A 292 2.77 -2.67 -17.05
CA TYR A 292 1.36 -2.84 -16.74
C TYR A 292 0.59 -2.94 -18.05
N LEU A 293 -0.13 -4.06 -18.19
CA LEU A 293 -1.15 -4.28 -19.20
C LEU A 293 -2.15 -3.13 -19.14
N VAL A 294 -1.96 -2.17 -20.03
CA VAL A 294 -3.02 -1.28 -20.50
C VAL A 294 -4.10 -2.18 -21.11
N PRO A 295 -5.39 -2.00 -20.78
CA PRO A 295 -6.47 -2.63 -21.53
C PRO A 295 -6.22 -2.40 -23.02
N ALA A 296 -6.37 -3.43 -23.84
CA ALA A 296 -5.99 -3.49 -25.25
C ALA A 296 -6.76 -2.53 -26.18
N ALA A 297 -6.67 -1.23 -25.92
CA ALA A 297 -7.20 -0.13 -26.72
C ALA A 297 -6.12 0.88 -27.16
N THR A 298 -4.85 0.68 -26.80
CA THR A 298 -3.75 1.62 -27.10
C THR A 298 -2.75 1.14 -28.16
N ALA A 299 -3.03 0.05 -28.88
CA ALA A 299 -2.13 -0.48 -29.91
C ALA A 299 -2.03 0.39 -31.21
N ALA A 300 -2.44 1.66 -31.17
CA ALA A 300 -2.42 2.57 -32.32
C ALA A 300 -1.83 3.97 -32.01
N LEU A 301 -1.11 4.17 -30.90
CA LEU A 301 -0.35 5.40 -30.67
C LEU A 301 1.09 5.22 -31.14
N ASN A 302 1.52 6.07 -32.08
CA ASN A 302 2.81 6.00 -32.75
C ASN A 302 3.99 6.08 -31.77
N LYS A 303 5.04 5.31 -32.08
CA LYS A 303 6.27 5.09 -31.29
C LYS A 303 7.18 6.32 -31.14
N ALA A 304 6.70 7.52 -31.44
CA ALA A 304 7.45 8.76 -31.30
C ALA A 304 7.11 9.38 -29.94
N ALA A 305 8.07 9.32 -29.01
CA ALA A 305 8.10 10.03 -27.72
C ALA A 305 6.75 10.03 -26.97
N SER A 306 6.47 8.94 -26.26
CA SER A 306 5.30 8.89 -25.39
C SER A 306 5.74 9.01 -23.93
N PHE A 307 5.37 10.12 -23.29
CA PHE A 307 5.16 10.15 -21.85
C PHE A 307 3.91 9.29 -21.57
N LEU A 308 4.06 7.97 -21.69
CA LEU A 308 3.00 7.04 -21.31
C LEU A 308 2.63 7.31 -19.86
N ILE A 309 1.37 7.05 -19.53
CA ILE A 309 0.73 7.37 -18.25
C ILE A 309 1.64 7.01 -17.06
N CYS A 310 2.32 8.01 -16.50
CA CYS A 310 3.34 7.83 -15.47
C CYS A 310 3.16 8.84 -14.34
N THR A 311 3.58 8.44 -13.14
CA THR A 311 3.70 9.31 -11.98
C THR A 311 5.15 9.72 -11.79
N TYR A 312 5.38 10.97 -11.42
CA TYR A 312 6.70 11.51 -11.14
C TYR A 312 6.73 12.27 -9.83
N ASP A 313 7.82 12.16 -9.09
CA ASP A 313 8.10 12.92 -7.87
C ASP A 313 9.11 14.04 -8.14
N GLY A 314 8.72 15.28 -7.82
CA GLY A 314 9.59 16.46 -7.93
C GLY A 314 10.30 16.87 -6.63
N ALA A 315 10.22 16.07 -5.57
CA ALA A 315 10.78 16.43 -4.27
C ALA A 315 12.32 16.48 -4.29
N THR A 316 12.88 17.50 -3.63
CA THR A 316 14.33 17.65 -3.50
C THR A 316 14.71 18.54 -2.31
N LEU A 317 15.83 18.20 -1.66
CA LEU A 317 16.46 19.04 -0.65
C LEU A 317 17.20 20.25 -1.23
N THR A 318 17.43 20.28 -2.55
CA THR A 318 18.09 21.41 -3.21
C THR A 318 17.15 22.62 -3.22
N PRO A 319 17.57 23.77 -2.69
CA PRO A 319 16.71 24.95 -2.62
C PRO A 319 16.43 25.53 -4.01
N LEU A 320 15.32 26.27 -4.13
CA LEU A 320 14.98 26.97 -5.37
C LEU A 320 16.07 27.98 -5.78
N THR A 321 16.45 28.85 -4.84
CA THR A 321 17.52 29.84 -5.00
C THR A 321 18.83 29.37 -4.38
N ARG A 322 19.96 29.81 -4.91
CA ARG A 322 21.27 29.38 -4.45
C ARG A 322 21.71 30.06 -3.16
N PRO A 323 22.11 29.31 -2.13
CA PRO A 323 22.68 29.92 -0.93
C PRO A 323 23.88 30.83 -1.26
N PRO A 324 23.94 32.07 -0.71
CA PRO A 324 24.98 33.05 -1.07
C PRO A 324 26.42 32.55 -0.92
N GLU A 325 26.66 31.61 0.00
CA GLU A 325 27.97 30.99 0.24
C GLU A 325 28.54 30.26 -0.99
N PHE A 326 27.70 29.85 -1.94
CA PHE A 326 28.15 29.18 -3.16
C PHE A 326 28.42 30.16 -4.32
N GLY A 327 27.98 31.43 -4.25
CA GLY A 327 28.14 32.41 -5.33
C GLY A 327 27.68 31.88 -6.68
N ASP A 328 28.54 31.94 -7.70
CA ASP A 328 28.25 31.41 -9.05
C ASP A 328 28.50 29.90 -9.20
N ASN A 329 28.86 29.20 -8.11
CA ASN A 329 29.12 27.77 -8.16
C ASN A 329 27.81 26.96 -8.21
N LEU A 330 27.52 26.44 -9.39
CA LEU A 330 26.35 25.61 -9.66
C LEU A 330 26.42 24.20 -9.04
N TYR A 331 27.63 23.72 -8.72
CA TYR A 331 27.85 22.32 -8.34
C TYR A 331 28.19 22.18 -6.86
N LEU A 332 27.44 21.29 -6.20
CA LEU A 332 27.68 20.88 -4.82
C LEU A 332 28.62 19.66 -4.82
N ALA A 333 29.59 19.64 -3.91
CA ALA A 333 30.45 18.47 -3.76
C ALA A 333 29.63 17.26 -3.27
N PRO A 334 29.93 16.02 -3.72
CA PRO A 334 29.20 14.83 -3.27
C PRO A 334 29.17 14.67 -1.74
N GLU A 335 30.27 14.98 -1.06
CA GLU A 335 30.35 14.94 0.40
C GLU A 335 29.39 15.94 1.06
N ASP A 336 29.20 17.11 0.47
CA ASP A 336 28.30 18.13 1.00
C ASP A 336 26.82 17.81 0.70
N ALA A 337 26.55 17.15 -0.43
CA ALA A 337 25.23 16.59 -0.72
C ALA A 337 24.83 15.49 0.30
N GLU A 338 25.78 14.64 0.68
CA GLU A 338 25.56 13.63 1.73
C GLU A 338 25.35 14.29 3.10
N LYS A 339 26.12 15.33 3.44
CA LYS A 339 25.91 16.10 4.68
C LYS A 339 24.53 16.76 4.71
N LEU A 340 24.07 17.31 3.58
CA LEU A 340 22.73 17.91 3.46
C LEU A 340 21.65 16.87 3.77
N SER A 341 21.74 15.69 3.15
CA SER A 341 20.78 14.59 3.33
C SER A 341 20.76 14.08 4.77
N LYS A 342 21.94 13.87 5.38
CA LYS A 342 22.06 13.50 6.81
C LYS A 342 21.51 14.56 7.75
N ARG A 343 21.78 15.85 7.48
CA ARG A 343 21.26 16.96 8.29
C ARG A 343 19.74 17.05 8.20
N ALA A 344 19.16 16.88 7.00
CA ALA A 344 17.72 16.88 6.80
C ALA A 344 17.06 15.70 7.55
N ALA A 345 17.61 14.49 7.43
CA ALA A 345 17.13 13.32 8.14
C ALA A 345 17.18 13.49 9.66
N ALA A 346 18.29 14.03 10.19
CA ALA A 346 18.43 14.30 11.63
C ALA A 346 17.46 15.38 12.12
N ALA A 347 17.25 16.44 11.34
CA ALA A 347 16.29 17.51 11.67
C ALA A 347 14.86 16.98 11.67
N LEU A 348 14.48 16.15 10.70
CA LEU A 348 13.18 15.50 10.63
C LEU A 348 12.97 14.55 11.81
N ALA A 349 13.96 13.72 12.14
CA ALA A 349 13.90 12.83 13.30
C ALA A 349 13.74 13.61 14.62
N ALA A 350 14.48 14.71 14.79
CA ALA A 350 14.35 15.58 15.96
C ALA A 350 12.95 16.20 16.03
N ALA A 351 12.44 16.72 14.92
CA ALA A 351 11.12 17.35 14.84
C ALA A 351 9.95 16.37 15.06
N ASN A 352 10.16 15.08 14.75
CA ASN A 352 9.19 14.00 15.00
C ASN A 352 9.28 13.40 16.42
N SER A 353 10.09 13.97 17.32
CA SER A 353 10.16 13.50 18.71
C SER A 353 8.82 13.73 19.43
N GLU A 354 8.52 12.88 20.41
CA GLU A 354 7.32 13.02 21.24
C GLU A 354 7.27 14.40 21.90
N SER A 355 6.13 15.09 21.77
CA SER A 355 5.90 16.36 22.45
C SER A 355 5.70 16.13 23.95
N ASP A 356 6.20 17.04 24.79
CA ASP A 356 5.96 17.01 26.23
C ASP A 356 4.46 17.21 26.53
N PRO A 357 3.76 16.23 27.14
CA PRO A 357 2.34 16.37 27.47
C PRO A 357 2.06 17.43 28.53
N ASN A 358 3.08 17.89 29.26
CA ASN A 358 2.97 18.92 30.30
C ASN A 358 3.41 20.32 29.83
N ARG A 359 3.71 20.49 28.52
CA ARG A 359 4.09 21.81 27.99
C ARG A 359 2.99 22.84 28.20
N THR A 360 3.37 24.07 28.55
CA THR A 360 2.42 25.18 28.64
C THR A 360 1.93 25.60 27.25
N ALA A 361 0.84 26.36 27.20
CA ALA A 361 0.40 26.99 25.96
C ALA A 361 1.52 27.89 25.39
N PRO A 362 1.66 27.99 24.05
CA PRO A 362 2.52 29.00 23.44
C PRO A 362 2.17 30.40 23.94
N PRO A 363 3.14 31.34 24.00
CA PRO A 363 2.85 32.72 24.35
C PRO A 363 1.85 33.33 23.37
N ALA A 364 1.10 34.35 23.81
CA ALA A 364 0.22 35.11 22.93
C ALA A 364 1.05 35.74 21.80
N GLY A 365 0.61 35.59 20.55
CA GLY A 365 1.40 35.96 19.36
C GLY A 365 2.45 34.92 18.94
N GLY A 366 2.50 33.78 19.63
CA GLY A 366 3.33 32.62 19.30
C GLY A 366 4.79 32.71 19.79
N ASP A 367 5.51 31.59 19.73
CA ASP A 367 6.82 31.36 20.38
C ASP A 367 8.08 31.94 19.70
N GLY A 368 7.94 32.76 18.65
CA GLY A 368 9.06 33.32 17.89
C GLY A 368 9.73 32.38 16.87
N SER A 369 9.26 31.15 16.67
CA SER A 369 9.85 30.19 15.72
C SER A 369 9.52 30.49 14.25
N GLY A 370 10.52 30.58 13.37
CA GLY A 370 10.40 31.04 11.97
C GLY A 370 9.60 30.18 10.97
N GLY A 371 8.50 29.54 11.37
CA GLY A 371 7.57 28.78 10.53
C GLY A 371 6.35 29.60 10.07
N ALA A 372 5.59 29.05 9.11
CA ALA A 372 4.35 29.65 8.64
C ALA A 372 3.31 29.73 9.79
N ALA A 373 2.62 30.87 9.89
CA ALA A 373 1.60 31.21 10.90
C ALA A 373 2.08 31.85 12.23
N GLY A 374 3.14 32.66 12.22
CA GLY A 374 3.41 33.56 13.35
C GLY A 374 3.55 32.82 14.68
N ASN A 375 4.24 31.68 14.65
CA ASN A 375 4.72 30.99 15.85
C ASN A 375 3.63 30.37 16.77
N VAL A 376 2.37 30.24 16.33
CA VAL A 376 1.32 29.53 17.10
C VAL A 376 1.34 27.99 16.91
N GLY A 377 2.31 27.50 16.12
CA GLY A 377 2.46 26.10 15.73
C GLY A 377 1.95 25.83 14.31
N GLY A 378 2.69 25.01 13.54
CA GLY A 378 2.33 24.55 12.21
C GLY A 378 2.10 23.03 12.14
N TYR A 379 2.10 22.47 10.93
CA TYR A 379 2.05 21.01 10.74
C TYR A 379 3.21 20.33 11.47
N ASN A 380 2.94 19.17 12.09
CA ASN A 380 4.01 18.30 12.55
C ASN A 380 4.90 17.91 11.36
N ALA A 381 6.21 17.79 11.58
CA ALA A 381 7.18 17.48 10.53
C ALA A 381 6.90 16.15 9.82
N PHE A 382 6.13 15.25 10.44
CA PHE A 382 5.56 14.04 9.84
C PHE A 382 4.80 14.31 8.52
N TRP A 383 4.13 15.45 8.38
CA TRP A 383 3.36 15.82 7.19
C TRP A 383 4.17 16.60 6.14
N ILE A 384 5.48 16.78 6.38
CA ILE A 384 6.37 17.52 5.49
C ILE A 384 7.19 16.52 4.68
N ASP A 385 7.07 16.56 3.37
CA ASP A 385 7.78 15.73 2.41
C ASP A 385 8.53 16.59 1.38
N ARG A 386 9.73 17.02 1.76
CA ARG A 386 10.65 17.80 0.90
C ARG A 386 11.58 16.89 0.08
N GLY A 387 11.41 15.57 0.15
CA GLY A 387 12.36 14.61 -0.38
C GLY A 387 13.59 14.41 0.52
N THR A 388 14.44 13.45 0.16
CA THR A 388 15.55 12.98 0.99
C THR A 388 16.93 13.36 0.48
N ASP A 389 17.03 13.80 -0.78
CA ASP A 389 18.30 13.92 -1.48
C ASP A 389 18.46 15.26 -2.20
N ALA A 390 19.71 15.67 -2.33
CA ALA A 390 20.10 16.78 -3.20
C ALA A 390 19.80 16.43 -4.67
N LEU A 391 19.45 17.44 -5.45
CA LEU A 391 19.19 17.35 -6.88
C LEU A 391 20.46 16.92 -7.63
N LEU A 392 20.40 15.77 -8.30
CA LEU A 392 21.45 15.25 -9.17
C LEU A 392 21.03 15.43 -10.64
N VAL A 393 21.82 16.17 -11.42
CA VAL A 393 21.61 16.33 -12.87
C VAL A 393 22.93 15.98 -13.56
N ASP A 394 22.88 15.09 -14.55
CA ASP A 394 24.04 14.63 -15.31
C ASP A 394 25.22 14.19 -14.43
N GLY A 395 24.93 13.50 -13.33
CA GLY A 395 25.93 13.00 -12.38
C GLY A 395 26.56 14.06 -11.49
N LYS A 396 26.04 15.30 -11.46
CA LYS A 396 26.53 16.39 -10.60
C LYS A 396 25.42 16.95 -9.73
N PHE A 397 25.71 17.13 -8.45
CA PHE A 397 24.75 17.72 -7.51
C PHE A 397 24.62 19.22 -7.74
N ARG A 398 23.39 19.74 -7.73
CA ARG A 398 23.07 21.16 -7.91
C ARG A 398 23.01 21.88 -6.56
N THR A 399 23.55 23.09 -6.49
CA THR A 399 23.41 24.00 -5.34
C THR A 399 22.07 24.72 -5.31
N SER A 400 21.35 24.78 -6.44
CA SER A 400 20.03 25.39 -6.59
C SER A 400 19.25 24.83 -7.78
N VAL A 401 17.93 25.00 -7.79
CA VAL A 401 17.08 24.74 -8.97
C VAL A 401 17.26 25.84 -10.01
N ILE A 402 17.37 27.12 -9.61
CA ILE A 402 17.67 28.21 -10.54
C ILE A 402 19.12 28.07 -11.02
N VAL A 403 19.29 27.99 -12.33
CA VAL A 403 20.59 27.83 -12.99
C VAL A 403 21.01 29.06 -13.78
N ASP A 404 20.05 29.91 -14.15
CA ASP A 404 20.27 31.20 -14.79
C ASP A 404 19.32 32.24 -14.17
N PRO A 405 19.78 33.41 -13.69
CA PRO A 405 21.16 33.93 -13.72
C PRO A 405 22.23 33.05 -13.07
N PRO A 406 23.52 33.19 -13.43
CA PRO A 406 24.60 32.33 -12.96
C PRO A 406 24.81 32.28 -11.45
N ASN A 407 24.30 33.25 -10.69
CA ASN A 407 24.33 33.28 -9.23
C ASN A 407 23.19 32.46 -8.58
N GLY A 408 22.30 31.87 -9.38
CA GLY A 408 21.17 31.06 -8.92
C GLY A 408 20.12 31.82 -8.12
N GLN A 409 20.06 33.15 -8.29
CA GLN A 409 19.08 34.02 -7.66
C GLN A 409 18.06 34.51 -8.69
N PHE A 410 16.89 34.95 -8.23
CA PHE A 410 15.98 35.67 -9.11
C PHE A 410 16.65 36.95 -9.65
N PRO A 411 16.36 37.35 -10.90
CA PRO A 411 16.75 38.65 -11.41
C PRO A 411 16.18 39.77 -10.53
N SER A 412 16.82 40.94 -10.56
CA SER A 412 16.28 42.10 -9.86
C SER A 412 14.87 42.43 -10.34
N LEU A 413 13.97 42.73 -9.40
CA LEU A 413 12.63 43.18 -9.72
C LEU A 413 12.67 44.55 -10.42
N THR A 414 11.69 44.81 -11.28
CA THR A 414 11.40 46.16 -11.78
C THR A 414 10.73 47.00 -10.67
N PRO A 415 10.63 48.33 -10.80
CA PRO A 415 9.86 49.14 -9.85
C PRO A 415 8.40 48.68 -9.69
N LYS A 416 7.77 48.25 -10.79
CA LYS A 416 6.41 47.68 -10.75
C LYS A 416 6.39 46.34 -10.03
N GLY A 417 7.35 45.45 -10.32
CA GLY A 417 7.49 44.16 -9.65
C GLY A 417 7.76 44.31 -8.15
N GLN A 418 8.56 45.30 -7.73
CA GLN A 418 8.78 45.63 -6.33
C GLN A 418 7.48 46.04 -5.63
N MET A 419 6.67 46.91 -6.26
CA MET A 419 5.38 47.31 -5.72
C MET A 419 4.41 46.14 -5.63
N GLN A 420 4.33 45.31 -6.67
CA GLN A 420 3.49 44.10 -6.67
C GLN A 420 3.91 43.13 -5.56
N MET A 421 5.20 42.86 -5.39
CA MET A 421 5.68 42.00 -4.30
C MET A 421 5.42 42.63 -2.93
N ALA A 422 5.61 43.94 -2.77
CA ALA A 422 5.29 44.61 -1.52
C ALA A 422 3.80 44.50 -1.17
N THR A 423 2.90 44.55 -2.16
CA THR A 423 1.46 44.30 -1.95
C THR A 423 1.19 42.84 -1.57
N LEU A 424 1.75 41.88 -2.30
CA LEU A 424 1.52 40.44 -2.04
C LEU A 424 2.07 39.99 -0.68
N TYR A 425 3.23 40.50 -0.28
CA TYR A 425 3.89 40.12 0.98
C TYR A 425 3.58 41.06 2.15
N GLY A 426 3.01 42.23 1.89
CA GLY A 426 2.69 43.21 2.93
C GLY A 426 1.76 42.63 3.99
N ASP A 427 0.74 41.87 3.56
CA ASP A 427 -0.23 41.25 4.47
C ASP A 427 0.34 40.03 5.20
N VAL A 428 1.23 39.26 4.56
CA VAL A 428 1.83 38.03 5.13
C VAL A 428 2.94 38.34 6.12
N THR A 429 3.65 39.46 5.94
CA THR A 429 4.78 39.87 6.79
C THR A 429 4.39 40.84 7.91
N ARG A 430 3.13 41.29 7.94
CA ARG A 430 2.61 42.14 9.01
C ARG A 430 2.59 41.38 10.32
N GLU A 431 3.07 42.00 11.39
CA GLU A 431 2.92 41.46 12.73
C GLU A 431 1.44 41.40 13.11
N ASN A 432 1.01 40.27 13.69
CA ASN A 432 -0.36 40.13 14.17
C ASN A 432 -0.51 40.84 15.52
N GLU A 433 -0.81 42.13 15.46
CA GLU A 433 -1.05 42.98 16.63
C GLU A 433 -2.38 42.71 17.34
N GLY A 434 -3.22 41.82 16.80
CA GLY A 434 -4.55 41.53 17.37
C GLY A 434 -5.53 42.69 17.28
N VAL A 435 -5.41 43.51 16.23
CA VAL A 435 -6.31 44.66 15.94
C VAL A 435 -6.76 44.65 14.48
N ALA A 436 -7.94 45.21 14.19
CA ALA A 436 -8.48 45.32 12.83
C ALA A 436 -7.84 46.47 12.03
N TRP A 437 -6.53 46.38 11.79
CA TRP A 437 -5.72 47.40 11.11
C TRP A 437 -6.23 47.83 9.72
N TRP A 438 -7.02 46.99 9.08
CA TRP A 438 -7.58 47.27 7.76
C TRP A 438 -8.66 48.35 7.79
N LEU A 439 -9.27 48.61 8.95
CA LEU A 439 -10.25 49.69 9.10
C LEU A 439 -9.62 51.08 8.96
N ASP A 440 -8.31 51.20 9.19
CA ASP A 440 -7.57 52.46 9.02
C ASP A 440 -7.19 52.74 7.55
N GLN A 441 -7.50 51.82 6.63
CA GLN A 441 -7.19 51.95 5.21
C GLN A 441 -8.41 52.40 4.41
N GLU A 442 -8.18 53.26 3.41
CA GLU A 442 -9.24 53.62 2.46
C GLU A 442 -9.51 52.45 1.50
N GLY A 443 -10.78 52.04 1.40
CA GLY A 443 -11.25 51.00 0.48
C GLY A 443 -11.64 49.70 1.19
N PRO A 444 -11.89 48.61 0.43
CA PRO A 444 -12.28 47.33 1.02
C PRO A 444 -11.07 46.64 1.65
N GLY A 445 -11.19 46.23 2.91
CA GLY A 445 -10.16 45.51 3.65
C GLY A 445 -9.97 44.07 3.13
N PRO A 446 -8.87 43.39 3.50
CA PRO A 446 -8.52 42.04 3.02
C PRO A 446 -9.41 40.91 3.59
N TYR A 447 -10.37 41.26 4.46
CA TYR A 447 -11.29 40.35 5.13
C TYR A 447 -12.77 40.72 4.92
N ASP A 448 -13.09 41.67 4.04
CA ASP A 448 -14.48 42.07 3.78
C ASP A 448 -15.22 41.10 2.85
N ASN A 449 -14.48 40.40 1.99
CA ASN A 449 -14.98 39.41 1.06
C ASN A 449 -14.02 38.21 1.00
N MET A 450 -14.58 37.00 1.00
CA MET A 450 -13.82 35.75 0.84
C MET A 450 -13.00 35.72 -0.46
N GLU A 451 -13.43 36.44 -1.51
CA GLU A 451 -12.70 36.52 -2.77
C GLU A 451 -11.39 37.32 -2.69
N GLN A 452 -11.21 38.12 -1.65
CA GLN A 452 -9.98 38.88 -1.40
C GLN A 452 -8.90 38.03 -0.73
N ARG A 453 -9.24 36.82 -0.27
CA ARG A 453 -8.28 35.86 0.26
C ARG A 453 -7.40 35.32 -0.86
N ASN A 454 -6.18 34.93 -0.50
CA ASN A 454 -5.22 34.44 -1.49
C ASN A 454 -5.73 33.15 -2.16
N THR A 455 -5.26 32.91 -3.39
CA THR A 455 -5.74 31.78 -4.21
C THR A 455 -5.44 30.41 -3.61
N ALA A 456 -4.37 30.28 -2.83
CA ALA A 456 -4.03 29.05 -2.12
C ALA A 456 -4.99 28.76 -0.95
N GLU A 457 -5.35 29.75 -0.14
CA GLU A 457 -6.36 29.66 0.92
C GLU A 457 -7.76 29.36 0.38
N ARG A 458 -8.04 29.87 -0.83
CA ARG A 458 -9.29 29.62 -1.55
C ARG A 458 -9.28 28.32 -2.34
N CYS A 459 -8.19 27.54 -2.27
CA CYS A 459 -8.02 26.29 -2.98
C CYS A 459 -8.18 26.38 -4.52
N LEU A 460 -7.87 27.54 -5.10
CA LEU A 460 -7.98 27.77 -6.54
C LEU A 460 -6.69 27.40 -7.28
N MET A 461 -5.55 27.51 -6.62
CA MET A 461 -4.21 27.29 -7.20
C MET A 461 -3.24 26.78 -6.13
N GLY A 462 -2.39 25.81 -6.49
CA GLY A 462 -1.33 25.31 -5.61
C GLY A 462 -0.17 26.30 -5.42
N PHE A 463 0.45 26.31 -4.23
CA PHE A 463 1.64 27.14 -3.98
C PHE A 463 2.92 26.58 -4.62
N SER A 464 2.91 25.32 -5.07
CA SER A 464 3.96 24.69 -5.86
C SER A 464 3.89 25.03 -7.36
N GLY A 465 2.79 25.67 -7.80
CA GLY A 465 2.55 26.07 -9.19
C GLY A 465 2.48 24.91 -10.19
N ALA A 466 1.59 24.98 -11.19
CA ALA A 466 1.58 24.02 -12.30
C ALA A 466 2.26 24.55 -13.59
N ALA A 467 2.58 25.84 -13.64
CA ALA A 467 3.19 26.51 -14.80
C ALA A 467 4.00 27.75 -14.36
N PRO A 468 5.31 27.62 -14.07
CA PRO A 468 6.07 26.38 -13.96
C PRO A 468 5.74 25.60 -12.69
N SER A 469 6.07 24.30 -12.67
CA SER A 469 6.12 23.54 -11.43
C SER A 469 7.43 23.75 -10.69
N ILE A 470 7.36 24.07 -9.41
CA ILE A 470 8.51 24.23 -8.51
C ILE A 470 8.44 23.22 -7.35
N PRO A 471 9.58 22.76 -6.80
CA PRO A 471 9.60 21.88 -5.64
C PRO A 471 8.90 22.51 -4.43
N SER A 472 8.15 21.69 -3.71
CA SER A 472 7.27 22.07 -2.61
C SER A 472 7.68 21.43 -1.28
N LEU A 473 7.06 21.88 -0.19
CA LEU A 473 7.24 21.29 1.14
C LEU A 473 6.67 19.89 1.27
N TYR A 474 5.69 19.54 0.45
CA TYR A 474 4.96 18.28 0.38
C TYR A 474 4.08 18.29 -0.88
N ASN A 475 3.44 17.16 -1.17
CA ASN A 475 2.58 16.96 -2.34
C ASN A 475 3.28 17.23 -3.67
N ASN A 476 4.45 16.61 -3.83
CA ASN A 476 5.34 16.83 -4.96
C ASN A 476 5.04 15.93 -6.16
N PHE A 477 4.06 15.01 -6.07
CA PHE A 477 3.74 14.10 -7.16
C PHE A 477 3.02 14.77 -8.32
N LYS A 478 3.28 14.23 -9.51
CA LYS A 478 2.74 14.68 -10.80
C LYS A 478 2.34 13.46 -11.60
N ARG A 479 1.16 13.49 -12.22
CA ARG A 479 0.72 12.46 -13.16
C ARG A 479 0.66 13.06 -14.55
N ILE A 480 1.35 12.43 -15.49
CA ILE A 480 1.29 12.80 -16.91
C ILE A 480 0.42 11.79 -17.65
N VAL A 481 -0.52 12.28 -18.46
CA VAL A 481 -1.37 11.48 -19.34
C VAL A 481 -1.31 12.07 -20.73
N GLN A 482 -0.93 11.28 -21.73
CA GLN A 482 -0.80 11.73 -23.11
C GLN A 482 -1.82 11.04 -24.03
N THR A 483 -2.37 11.82 -24.96
CA THR A 483 -3.10 11.36 -26.15
C THR A 483 -2.37 11.82 -27.41
N ASP A 484 -2.90 11.52 -28.60
CA ASP A 484 -2.31 11.98 -29.86
C ASP A 484 -2.25 13.52 -29.96
N ASP A 485 -3.21 14.21 -29.36
CA ASP A 485 -3.41 15.66 -29.53
C ASP A 485 -3.14 16.47 -28.24
N TYR A 486 -3.00 15.81 -27.08
CA TYR A 486 -2.89 16.49 -25.79
C TYR A 486 -1.91 15.80 -24.85
N VAL A 487 -1.28 16.58 -23.98
CA VAL A 487 -0.58 16.12 -22.78
C VAL A 487 -1.24 16.79 -21.58
N MET A 488 -1.75 16.00 -20.64
CA MET A 488 -2.23 16.47 -19.35
C MET A 488 -1.15 16.25 -18.31
N ILE A 489 -0.89 17.28 -17.50
CA ILE A 489 -0.01 17.23 -16.32
C ILE A 489 -0.88 17.56 -15.11
N GLN A 490 -1.16 16.57 -14.28
CA GLN A 490 -1.92 16.73 -13.04
C GLN A 490 -0.97 16.77 -11.85
N LEU A 491 -1.00 17.85 -11.09
CA LEU A 491 -0.26 17.94 -9.83
C LEU A 491 -1.10 17.37 -8.69
N GLU A 492 -0.41 16.79 -7.71
CA GLU A 492 -1.04 16.32 -6.47
C GLU A 492 -1.64 17.48 -5.68
N MET A 493 -0.91 18.59 -5.56
CA MET A 493 -1.38 19.77 -4.84
C MET A 493 -2.53 20.48 -5.58
N ILE A 494 -3.64 20.77 -4.86
CA ILE A 494 -4.83 21.50 -5.38
C ILE A 494 -5.44 20.87 -6.64
N HIS A 495 -5.10 19.61 -6.96
CA HIS A 495 -5.58 18.91 -8.15
C HIS A 495 -5.40 19.69 -9.48
N ASP A 496 -4.39 20.57 -9.56
CA ASP A 496 -4.13 21.39 -10.74
C ASP A 496 -3.91 20.49 -11.98
N ALA A 497 -4.85 20.51 -12.91
CA ALA A 497 -4.82 19.71 -14.14
C ALA A 497 -4.52 20.60 -15.35
N ARG A 498 -3.25 20.66 -15.74
CA ARG A 498 -2.80 21.47 -16.87
C ARG A 498 -2.94 20.70 -18.17
N ILE A 499 -3.60 21.30 -19.15
CA ILE A 499 -3.81 20.71 -20.48
C ILE A 499 -2.89 21.39 -21.50
N VAL A 500 -1.96 20.63 -22.06
CA VAL A 500 -1.03 21.06 -23.11
C VAL A 500 -1.54 20.53 -24.44
N ARG A 501 -1.89 21.45 -25.36
CA ARG A 501 -2.36 21.09 -26.71
C ARG A 501 -1.17 20.88 -27.63
N LEU A 502 -1.07 19.73 -28.29
CA LEU A 502 0.04 19.43 -29.19
C LEU A 502 -0.17 20.10 -30.55
N ASN A 503 0.87 20.74 -31.07
CA ASN A 503 0.92 21.36 -32.40
C ASN A 503 -0.24 22.36 -32.68
N GLY A 504 -0.75 23.01 -31.63
CA GLY A 504 -1.82 24.01 -31.72
C GLY A 504 -1.31 25.44 -31.86
N THR A 505 -2.23 26.39 -31.69
CA THR A 505 -1.93 27.82 -31.58
C THR A 505 -2.58 28.42 -30.35
N HIS A 506 -1.94 29.43 -29.77
CA HIS A 506 -2.50 30.21 -28.68
C HIS A 506 -3.74 30.99 -29.13
N PRO A 507 -4.75 31.15 -28.24
CA PRO A 507 -5.85 32.07 -28.49
C PRO A 507 -5.37 33.53 -28.41
N PRO A 508 -6.18 34.49 -28.85
CA PRO A 508 -5.88 35.92 -28.68
C PRO A 508 -5.55 36.27 -27.23
N ALA A 509 -4.64 37.22 -27.00
CA ALA A 509 -4.08 37.56 -25.68
C ALA A 509 -5.12 37.96 -24.61
N HIS A 510 -6.32 38.40 -24.99
CA HIS A 510 -7.39 38.75 -24.05
C HIS A 510 -8.13 37.53 -23.48
N VAL A 511 -7.91 36.33 -24.02
CA VAL A 511 -8.46 35.07 -23.49
C VAL A 511 -7.44 34.53 -22.50
N THR A 512 -7.64 34.79 -21.21
CA THR A 512 -6.69 34.46 -20.15
C THR A 512 -7.20 33.38 -19.21
N ASN A 513 -6.30 32.51 -18.73
CA ASN A 513 -6.60 31.42 -17.79
C ASN A 513 -5.68 31.48 -16.57
N TRP A 514 -6.06 30.81 -15.48
CA TRP A 514 -5.24 30.69 -14.26
C TRP A 514 -3.88 30.05 -14.52
N LEU A 515 -3.87 28.92 -15.26
CA LEU A 515 -2.66 28.19 -15.64
C LEU A 515 -2.05 28.64 -16.98
N GLY A 516 -2.56 29.73 -17.56
CA GLY A 516 -2.25 30.14 -18.92
C GLY A 516 -2.83 29.18 -19.98
N ASP A 517 -2.39 29.35 -21.22
CA ASP A 517 -2.67 28.47 -22.34
C ASP A 517 -1.38 27.82 -22.84
N SER A 518 -1.32 26.49 -22.83
CA SER A 518 -0.10 25.72 -23.12
C SER A 518 -0.15 25.02 -24.47
N ILE A 519 0.85 25.28 -25.31
CA ILE A 519 1.05 24.62 -26.61
C ILE A 519 2.34 23.81 -26.57
N GLY A 520 2.23 22.52 -26.84
CA GLY A 520 3.36 21.58 -26.86
C GLY A 520 3.79 21.24 -28.28
N ARG A 521 5.09 21.02 -28.47
CA ARG A 521 5.66 20.39 -29.68
C ARG A 521 6.82 19.48 -29.29
N TRP A 522 7.03 18.43 -30.08
CA TRP A 522 8.12 17.48 -29.86
C TRP A 522 9.38 17.89 -30.62
N GLU A 523 10.51 17.92 -29.93
CA GLU A 523 11.86 18.12 -30.45
C GLU A 523 12.73 16.93 -30.03
N GLY A 524 12.70 15.85 -30.82
CA GLY A 524 13.33 14.57 -30.43
C GLY A 524 12.61 13.94 -29.24
N ASP A 525 13.34 13.71 -28.14
CA ASP A 525 12.83 13.14 -26.89
C ASP A 525 12.38 14.21 -25.87
N THR A 526 12.32 15.47 -26.31
CA THR A 526 11.93 16.62 -25.50
C THR A 526 10.58 17.16 -25.96
N LEU A 527 9.63 17.28 -25.04
CA LEU A 527 8.43 18.08 -25.24
C LEU A 527 8.73 19.52 -24.82
N VAL A 528 8.68 20.41 -25.81
CA VAL A 528 8.80 21.84 -25.59
C VAL A 528 7.40 22.41 -25.46
N VAL A 529 7.12 23.04 -24.31
CA VAL A 529 5.83 23.64 -24.00
C VAL A 529 5.99 25.16 -23.94
N ASP A 530 5.27 25.86 -24.80
CA ASP A 530 5.14 27.32 -24.78
C ASP A 530 3.85 27.69 -24.07
N THR A 531 3.89 28.59 -23.08
CA THR A 531 2.70 29.01 -22.33
C THR A 531 2.65 30.51 -22.14
N THR A 532 1.50 31.08 -22.51
CA THR A 532 1.15 32.50 -22.41
C THR A 532 -0.23 32.66 -21.79
N ASN A 533 -0.84 33.86 -21.89
CA ASN A 533 -2.25 34.10 -21.56
C ASN A 533 -2.61 33.80 -20.09
N PHE A 534 -1.68 34.06 -19.16
CA PHE A 534 -1.97 34.02 -17.74
C PHE A 534 -2.92 35.16 -17.34
N ASN A 535 -3.81 34.90 -16.40
CA ASN A 535 -4.62 35.97 -15.81
C ASN A 535 -3.81 36.73 -14.74
N ASP A 536 -4.34 37.87 -14.30
CA ASP A 536 -3.71 38.70 -13.25
C ASP A 536 -3.78 38.11 -11.85
N GLN A 537 -4.39 36.92 -11.70
CA GLN A 537 -4.67 36.30 -10.41
C GLN A 537 -3.91 34.97 -10.19
N GLY A 538 -3.19 34.45 -11.20
CA GLY A 538 -2.98 33.00 -11.31
C GLY A 538 -1.57 32.44 -11.48
N ALA A 539 -0.49 33.24 -11.53
CA ALA A 539 0.84 32.69 -11.78
C ALA A 539 1.64 32.39 -10.49
N GLY A 540 1.08 31.59 -9.57
CA GLY A 540 1.76 31.03 -8.39
C GLY A 540 2.53 32.03 -7.48
N PHE A 541 3.22 31.52 -6.46
CA PHE A 541 4.20 32.33 -5.75
C PHE A 541 5.48 32.44 -6.61
N PHE A 542 5.98 33.67 -6.83
CA PHE A 542 7.23 33.98 -7.56
C PHE A 542 7.23 33.75 -9.07
N THR A 543 6.08 33.52 -9.69
CA THR A 543 6.04 32.97 -11.05
C THR A 543 5.72 34.01 -12.12
N GLY A 544 4.93 35.06 -11.84
CA GLY A 544 4.83 36.24 -12.73
C GLY A 544 3.46 36.93 -12.65
N GLY A 545 3.13 37.77 -13.63
CA GLY A 545 1.78 38.30 -13.84
C GLY A 545 1.19 37.89 -15.19
N SER A 546 0.17 38.61 -15.66
CA SER A 546 -0.44 38.38 -16.99
C SER A 546 0.51 38.55 -18.18
N ASN A 547 1.67 39.19 -17.98
CA ASN A 547 2.70 39.37 -19.00
C ASN A 547 3.75 38.24 -18.98
N MET A 548 3.52 37.20 -18.17
CA MET A 548 4.40 36.04 -18.11
C MET A 548 4.36 35.25 -19.42
N HIS A 549 5.54 34.91 -19.91
CA HIS A 549 5.78 33.90 -20.92
C HIS A 549 6.69 32.82 -20.33
N LEU A 550 6.21 31.58 -20.39
CA LEU A 550 6.87 30.40 -19.85
C LEU A 550 7.21 29.46 -21.01
N VAL A 551 8.47 29.04 -21.06
CA VAL A 551 8.92 27.98 -21.97
C VAL A 551 9.51 26.84 -21.15
N GLU A 552 8.92 25.65 -21.28
CA GLU A 552 9.37 24.44 -20.59
C GLU A 552 9.89 23.40 -21.58
N HIS A 553 10.87 22.63 -21.12
CA HIS A 553 11.46 21.51 -21.82
C HIS A 553 11.36 20.31 -20.88
N LEU A 554 10.49 19.37 -21.21
CA LEU A 554 10.37 18.08 -20.51
C LEU A 554 11.14 17.07 -21.34
N THR A 555 12.32 16.66 -20.87
CA THR A 555 13.17 15.69 -21.59
C THR A 555 13.12 14.33 -20.92
N LEU A 556 12.64 13.32 -21.64
CA LEU A 556 12.63 11.95 -21.12
C LEU A 556 14.04 11.38 -21.11
N GLN A 557 14.52 10.97 -19.93
CA GLN A 557 15.84 10.37 -19.73
C GLN A 557 15.77 8.85 -19.87
N ALA A 558 16.93 8.22 -20.11
CA ALA A 558 17.03 6.77 -20.33
C ALA A 558 16.61 5.93 -19.12
N ASP A 559 16.66 6.50 -17.92
CA ASP A 559 16.22 5.89 -16.66
C ASP A 559 14.70 6.08 -16.41
N GLY A 560 14.00 6.75 -17.32
CA GLY A 560 12.57 7.06 -17.22
C GLY A 560 12.25 8.36 -16.49
N ASN A 561 13.25 9.03 -15.90
CA ASN A 561 13.06 10.33 -15.26
C ASN A 561 12.80 11.43 -16.31
N ILE A 562 12.21 12.54 -15.88
CA ILE A 562 12.08 13.73 -16.72
C ILE A 562 13.06 14.79 -16.21
N LEU A 563 14.00 15.20 -17.06
CA LEU A 563 14.72 16.44 -16.84
C LEU A 563 13.78 17.59 -17.24
N TYR A 564 13.29 18.31 -16.24
CA TYR A 564 12.40 19.43 -16.41
C TYR A 564 13.19 20.73 -16.29
N ARG A 565 13.25 21.46 -17.39
CA ARG A 565 13.90 22.76 -17.50
C ARG A 565 12.88 23.78 -17.95
N PHE A 566 12.87 24.95 -17.32
CA PHE A 566 11.88 25.98 -17.61
C PHE A 566 12.49 27.36 -17.55
N THR A 567 12.05 28.25 -18.44
CA THR A 567 12.46 29.64 -18.49
C THR A 567 11.24 30.52 -18.36
N VAL A 568 11.25 31.41 -17.36
CA VAL A 568 10.21 32.39 -17.09
C VAL A 568 10.69 33.75 -17.55
N SER A 569 9.83 34.46 -18.28
CA SER A 569 10.05 35.85 -18.65
C SER A 569 8.80 36.68 -18.36
N ASP A 570 8.95 37.73 -17.55
CA ASP A 570 7.93 38.77 -17.37
C ASP A 570 8.66 40.10 -17.21
N PRO A 571 8.76 40.92 -18.28
CA PRO A 571 9.49 42.19 -18.23
C PRO A 571 8.80 43.23 -17.36
N THR A 572 7.57 42.98 -16.90
CA THR A 572 6.87 43.86 -15.97
C THR A 572 7.23 43.56 -14.52
N VAL A 573 7.72 42.35 -14.23
CA VAL A 573 8.10 41.91 -12.87
C VAL A 573 9.63 41.89 -12.70
N TRP A 574 10.37 41.32 -13.64
CA TRP A 574 11.83 41.15 -13.56
C TRP A 574 12.59 41.93 -14.63
N GLN A 575 13.83 42.30 -14.33
CA GLN A 575 14.75 42.95 -15.29
C GLN A 575 15.33 41.99 -16.34
N GLY A 576 15.06 40.69 -16.23
CA GLY A 576 15.48 39.67 -17.18
C GLY A 576 14.74 38.36 -16.95
N PRO A 577 14.86 37.39 -17.87
CA PRO A 577 14.32 36.05 -17.67
C PRO A 577 15.13 35.29 -16.62
N TRP A 578 14.58 34.20 -16.13
CA TRP A 578 15.27 33.27 -15.26
C TRP A 578 14.92 31.83 -15.62
N THR A 579 15.85 30.92 -15.39
CA THR A 579 15.73 29.51 -15.76
C THR A 579 15.95 28.61 -14.55
N GLY A 580 15.00 27.71 -14.33
CA GLY A 580 15.12 26.60 -13.39
C GLY A 580 15.32 25.27 -14.11
N GLU A 581 15.97 24.34 -13.43
CA GLU A 581 16.20 22.98 -13.93
C GLU A 581 16.23 22.00 -12.75
N TYR A 582 15.40 20.95 -12.82
CA TYR A 582 15.45 19.85 -11.87
C TYR A 582 14.84 18.57 -12.46
N VAL A 583 15.03 17.45 -11.75
CA VAL A 583 14.57 16.13 -12.19
C VAL A 583 13.25 15.78 -11.54
N TRP A 584 12.28 15.35 -12.33
CA TRP A 584 11.11 14.64 -11.86
C TRP A 584 11.40 13.14 -11.93
N ARG A 585 11.53 12.51 -10.77
CA ARG A 585 11.88 11.09 -10.66
C ARG A 585 10.68 10.24 -10.99
N ALA A 586 10.83 9.25 -11.86
CA ALA A 586 9.77 8.29 -12.13
C ALA A 586 9.40 7.54 -10.85
N SER A 587 8.10 7.37 -10.61
CA SER A 587 7.56 6.72 -9.42
C SER A 587 6.41 5.78 -9.79
N ASP A 588 6.31 4.69 -9.05
CA ASP A 588 5.18 3.76 -9.06
C ASP A 588 4.07 4.17 -8.07
N GLN A 589 4.30 5.23 -7.29
CA GLN A 589 3.32 5.77 -6.38
C GLN A 589 2.16 6.44 -7.13
N ARG A 590 1.05 6.61 -6.41
CA ARG A 590 -0.19 7.19 -6.94
C ARG A 590 -0.32 8.62 -6.47
N VAL A 591 -0.81 9.48 -7.36
CA VAL A 591 -1.33 10.79 -6.96
C VAL A 591 -2.65 10.56 -6.21
N TYR A 592 -2.69 10.95 -4.95
CA TYR A 592 -3.91 10.90 -4.14
C TYR A 592 -4.71 12.20 -4.24
N GLU A 593 -5.97 12.15 -3.83
CA GLU A 593 -6.84 13.32 -3.79
C GLU A 593 -6.31 14.35 -2.80
N TYR A 594 -6.20 15.60 -3.24
CA TYR A 594 -5.97 16.75 -2.36
C TYR A 594 -7.29 17.50 -2.15
N ALA A 595 -8.01 17.07 -1.11
CA ALA A 595 -9.32 17.58 -0.72
C ALA A 595 -9.19 18.93 0.02
N CYS A 596 -8.71 19.95 -0.68
CA CYS A 596 -8.39 21.26 -0.07
C CYS A 596 -9.61 21.95 0.53
N HIS A 597 -10.78 21.84 -0.12
CA HIS A 597 -11.99 22.50 0.35
C HIS A 597 -12.65 21.72 1.51
N GLU A 598 -12.56 20.39 1.47
CA GLU A 598 -13.11 19.47 2.45
C GLU A 598 -12.36 19.62 3.79
N GLY A 599 -12.91 20.44 4.68
CA GLY A 599 -12.29 20.74 5.97
C GLY A 599 -11.46 22.02 6.01
N ASN A 600 -11.59 22.91 5.01
CA ASN A 600 -11.06 24.27 5.06
C ASN A 600 -11.85 25.16 6.04
N TYR A 601 -11.83 24.79 7.33
CA TYR A 601 -12.41 25.59 8.41
C TYR A 601 -11.60 26.87 8.65
N ALA A 602 -10.32 26.88 8.25
CA ALA A 602 -9.43 28.01 8.40
C ALA A 602 -9.99 29.26 7.72
N LEU A 603 -10.51 29.14 6.49
CA LEU A 603 -11.09 30.27 5.77
C LEU A 603 -12.24 30.92 6.57
N GLY A 604 -13.20 30.11 7.03
CA GLY A 604 -14.31 30.63 7.85
C GLY A 604 -13.85 31.22 9.20
N ASN A 605 -12.83 30.62 9.82
CA ASN A 605 -12.25 31.09 11.07
C ASN A 605 -11.48 32.41 10.90
N ILE A 606 -10.76 32.59 9.79
CA ILE A 606 -10.10 33.84 9.44
C ILE A 606 -11.14 34.96 9.34
N MET A 607 -12.22 34.73 8.59
CA MET A 607 -13.28 35.74 8.42
C MET A 607 -13.98 36.04 9.75
N ARG A 608 -14.29 35.03 10.57
CA ARG A 608 -14.89 35.24 11.90
C ARG A 608 -13.94 36.00 12.83
N GLY A 609 -12.66 35.67 12.82
CA GLY A 609 -11.64 36.37 13.60
C GLY A 609 -11.56 37.85 13.23
N ALA A 610 -11.62 38.17 11.93
CA ALA A 610 -11.67 39.54 11.46
C ALA A 610 -12.89 40.31 12.02
N ARG A 611 -14.10 39.70 11.99
CA ARG A 611 -15.31 40.34 12.53
C ARG A 611 -15.24 40.55 14.06
N LEU A 612 -14.55 39.68 14.79
CA LEU A 612 -14.32 39.87 16.22
C LEU A 612 -13.40 41.05 16.49
N LEU A 613 -12.32 41.19 15.71
CA LEU A 613 -11.40 42.34 15.83
C LEU A 613 -12.09 43.67 15.50
N GLU A 614 -13.01 43.68 14.52
CA GLU A 614 -13.83 44.86 14.21
C GLU A 614 -14.77 45.21 15.37
N GLN A 615 -15.42 44.20 15.95
CA GLN A 615 -16.31 44.38 17.10
C GLN A 615 -15.55 44.93 18.32
N ASP A 616 -14.32 44.47 18.57
CA ASP A 616 -13.50 44.93 19.69
C ASP A 616 -13.20 46.44 19.58
N ILE A 617 -12.96 46.94 18.36
CA ILE A 617 -12.74 48.37 18.10
C ILE A 617 -14.04 49.17 18.28
N GLU A 618 -15.17 48.68 17.78
CA GLU A 618 -16.48 49.33 17.98
C GLU A 618 -16.82 49.46 19.48
N LEU A 619 -16.59 48.40 20.26
CA LEU A 619 -16.83 48.40 21.70
C LEU A 619 -15.87 49.32 22.47
N ALA A 620 -14.61 49.39 22.05
CA ALA A 620 -13.63 50.31 22.62
C ALA A 620 -14.04 51.78 22.37
N GLY A 621 -14.51 52.10 21.16
CA GLY A 621 -14.98 53.45 20.82
C GLY A 621 -16.29 53.85 21.52
N ALA A 622 -17.20 52.90 21.75
CA ALA A 622 -18.47 53.15 22.44
C ALA A 622 -18.36 53.38 23.96
N GLY A 623 -17.20 53.05 24.56
CA GLY A 623 -16.92 53.30 25.98
C GLY A 623 -16.30 54.66 26.29
N GLU A 624 -15.95 55.44 25.26
CA GLU A 624 -15.35 56.78 25.38
C GLU A 624 -16.34 57.93 25.16
N GLU A 625 -17.57 57.66 24.69
CA GLU A 625 -18.72 58.60 24.68
C GLU A 625 -19.56 58.49 25.97
#